data_AF-A0A1Y4R7B5-F1
#
_entry.id   AF-A0A1Y4R7B5-F1
#
_cell.length_a   1.000
_cell.length_b   1.000
_cell.length_c   1.000
_cell.angle_alpha   90.00
_cell.angle_beta   90.00
_cell.angle_gamma   90.00
#
_symmetry.space_group_name_H-M   'P 1'
#
loop_
_entity.id
_entity.type
_entity.pdbx_description
1 polymer ?
#
loop_
_entity_poly.entity_id
_entity_poly.type
_entity_poly.pdbx_seq_one_letter_code
_entity_poly.pdbx_strand_id
1 'polypeptide(L)'
;MKKILLCLLISLFCVACQSSSSDEQFQEYYQIKEQLISHQEFDTDYPFHVQVVFYDLEDSYRYDVIIDQPQVDMYYIEAMAYAHEDDQKMCPVLGIVDDSISHMKVDYIDKSQHFYKGVQLSGETEKIQDVKIYVCYYLDKEKTQKVEKYIEVQS
;
A
#
# COMPACT_ATOMS: atom_id res chain seq x y z
N MET A 1 47.52 -31.64 4.34
CA MET A 1 46.10 -31.48 3.95
C MET A 1 45.44 -30.33 4.74
N LYS A 2 45.98 -29.10 4.69
CA LYS A 2 45.43 -27.93 5.41
C LYS A 2 45.03 -26.77 4.49
N LYS A 3 45.24 -26.91 3.17
CA LYS A 3 44.90 -25.87 2.17
C LYS A 3 43.60 -26.16 1.40
N ILE A 4 43.04 -27.37 1.54
CA ILE A 4 41.75 -27.75 0.91
C ILE A 4 40.56 -27.36 1.80
N LEU A 5 40.77 -27.26 3.12
CA LEU A 5 39.70 -26.89 4.07
C LEU A 5 39.31 -25.40 3.99
N LEU A 6 40.18 -24.54 3.45
CA LEU A 6 39.92 -23.10 3.34
C LEU A 6 39.03 -22.75 2.14
N CYS A 7 39.07 -23.56 1.06
CA CYS A 7 38.24 -23.32 -0.13
C CYS A 7 36.77 -23.72 0.07
N LEU A 8 36.49 -24.64 1.00
CA LEU A 8 35.13 -25.14 1.28
C LEU A 8 34.33 -24.20 2.21
N LEU A 9 35.02 -23.27 2.89
CA LEU A 9 34.41 -22.28 3.78
C LEU A 9 34.05 -20.97 3.06
N ILE A 10 34.62 -20.72 1.88
CA ILE A 10 34.34 -19.53 1.06
C ILE A 10 33.14 -19.77 0.11
N SER A 11 32.83 -21.01 -0.21
CA SER A 11 31.67 -21.37 -1.05
C SER A 11 30.31 -21.31 -0.32
N LEU A 12 30.28 -21.07 0.99
CA LEU A 12 29.03 -21.01 1.78
C LEU A 12 28.41 -19.62 1.90
N PHE A 13 29.04 -18.57 1.35
CA PHE A 13 28.56 -17.17 1.48
C PHE A 13 28.10 -16.51 0.18
N CYS A 14 28.01 -17.26 -0.93
CA CYS A 14 27.62 -16.70 -2.23
C CYS A 14 26.23 -17.16 -2.68
N VAL A 15 25.22 -17.07 -1.81
CA VAL A 15 23.83 -16.97 -2.26
C VAL A 15 23.41 -15.51 -2.12
N ALA A 16 23.97 -14.66 -2.97
CA ALA A 16 23.31 -13.42 -3.31
C ALA A 16 22.13 -13.83 -4.22
N CYS A 17 20.97 -14.08 -3.62
CA CYS A 17 19.74 -14.16 -4.38
C CYS A 17 19.60 -12.82 -5.11
N GLN A 18 19.67 -12.84 -6.44
CA GLN A 18 19.13 -11.75 -7.23
C GLN A 18 17.62 -11.85 -7.07
N SER A 19 17.05 -11.11 -6.11
CA SER A 19 15.61 -10.90 -6.03
C SER A 19 15.17 -10.22 -7.33
N SER A 20 14.12 -10.73 -7.96
CA SER A 20 13.50 -10.03 -9.07
C SER A 20 12.65 -8.88 -8.52
N SER A 21 12.40 -7.83 -9.33
CA SER A 21 11.60 -6.68 -8.90
C SER A 21 10.18 -7.07 -8.45
N SER A 22 9.60 -8.12 -9.05
CA SER A 22 8.30 -8.65 -8.63
C SER A 22 8.37 -9.28 -7.25
N ASP A 23 9.46 -9.99 -6.92
CA ASP A 23 9.60 -10.61 -5.60
C ASP A 23 9.63 -9.53 -4.51
N GLU A 24 10.32 -8.42 -4.76
CA GLU A 24 10.41 -7.29 -3.82
C GLU A 24 9.06 -6.61 -3.58
N GLN A 25 8.28 -6.34 -4.64
CA GLN A 25 6.93 -5.76 -4.53
C GLN A 25 5.98 -6.65 -3.70
N PHE A 26 6.05 -7.97 -3.89
CA PHE A 26 5.24 -8.89 -3.08
C PHE A 26 5.72 -8.95 -1.62
N GLN A 27 7.03 -8.85 -1.35
CA GLN A 27 7.51 -8.73 0.03
C GLN A 27 7.00 -7.46 0.70
N GLU A 28 7.04 -6.32 0.00
CA GLU A 28 6.50 -5.05 0.51
C GLU A 28 4.99 -5.17 0.79
N TYR A 29 4.23 -5.75 -0.13
CA TYR A 29 2.81 -6.05 0.06
C TYR A 29 2.55 -6.84 1.36
N TYR A 30 3.25 -7.96 1.59
CA TYR A 30 3.03 -8.78 2.79
C TYR A 30 3.44 -8.04 4.07
N GLN A 31 4.49 -7.23 4.02
CA GLN A 31 4.92 -6.42 5.16
C GLN A 31 3.85 -5.39 5.54
N ILE A 32 3.30 -4.67 4.56
CA ILE A 32 2.23 -3.69 4.79
C ILE A 32 0.97 -4.37 5.32
N LYS A 33 0.56 -5.51 4.75
CA LYS A 33 -0.60 -6.28 5.23
C LYS A 33 -0.42 -6.69 6.70
N GLU A 34 0.73 -7.23 7.08
CA GLU A 34 1.04 -7.59 8.46
C GLU A 34 1.07 -6.38 9.41
N GLN A 35 1.59 -5.24 8.94
CA GLN A 35 1.55 -4.00 9.71
C GLN A 35 0.12 -3.54 9.95
N LEU A 36 -0.79 -3.61 8.96
CA LEU A 36 -2.21 -3.28 9.14
C LEU A 36 -2.90 -4.25 10.12
N ILE A 37 -2.59 -5.55 10.05
CA ILE A 37 -3.15 -6.55 10.97
C ILE A 37 -2.71 -6.28 12.41
N SER A 38 -1.41 -6.04 12.61
CA SER A 38 -0.79 -5.93 13.94
C SER A 38 -0.82 -4.52 14.54
N HIS A 39 -1.10 -3.48 13.75
CA HIS A 39 -1.20 -2.10 14.22
C HIS A 39 -2.27 -1.94 15.30
N GLN A 40 -1.94 -1.19 16.35
CA GLN A 40 -2.85 -0.89 17.47
C GLN A 40 -3.24 0.58 17.55
N GLU A 41 -2.37 1.49 17.09
CA GLU A 41 -2.59 2.94 17.17
C GLU A 41 -2.60 3.54 15.77
N PHE A 42 -3.76 4.02 15.32
CA PHE A 42 -3.92 4.59 13.98
C PHE A 42 -3.79 6.12 13.98
N ASP A 43 -3.27 6.66 12.89
CA ASP A 43 -3.20 8.08 12.61
C ASP A 43 -4.60 8.69 12.55
N THR A 44 -4.77 9.79 13.27
CA THR A 44 -6.00 10.62 13.25
C THR A 44 -5.79 11.97 12.58
N ASP A 45 -4.53 12.35 12.33
CA ASP A 45 -4.14 13.57 11.63
C ASP A 45 -3.42 13.22 10.33
N TYR A 46 -4.03 13.61 9.22
CA TYR A 46 -3.50 13.42 7.87
C TYR A 46 -4.06 14.50 6.93
N PRO A 47 -3.27 15.02 5.98
CA PRO A 47 -3.62 16.19 5.18
C PRO A 47 -4.45 15.84 3.93
N PHE A 48 -5.44 14.96 4.08
CA PHE A 48 -6.35 14.51 3.03
C PHE A 48 -7.62 13.94 3.65
N HIS A 49 -8.64 13.69 2.84
CA HIS A 49 -9.87 13.05 3.27
C HIS A 49 -9.84 11.56 2.91
N VAL A 50 -10.38 10.73 3.80
CA VAL A 50 -10.57 9.29 3.59
C VAL A 50 -12.01 8.92 3.91
N GLN A 51 -12.64 8.17 3.03
CA GLN A 51 -13.98 7.63 3.22
C GLN A 51 -14.05 6.17 2.78
N VAL A 52 -14.87 5.38 3.46
CA VAL A 52 -15.23 4.02 3.06
C VAL A 52 -16.72 3.97 2.77
N VAL A 53 -17.10 3.37 1.65
CA VAL A 53 -18.50 3.18 1.25
C VAL A 53 -18.74 1.71 0.94
N PHE A 54 -19.77 1.12 1.55
CA PHE A 54 -20.18 -0.26 1.29
C PHE A 54 -21.39 -0.30 0.35
N TYR A 55 -21.37 -1.27 -0.56
CA TYR A 55 -22.46 -1.58 -1.49
C TYR A 55 -22.85 -3.04 -1.33
N ASP A 56 -24.14 -3.29 -1.18
CA ASP A 56 -24.68 -4.65 -1.11
C ASP A 56 -24.44 -5.40 -2.44
N LEU A 57 -23.91 -6.61 -2.32
CA LEU A 57 -23.93 -7.64 -3.36
C LEU A 57 -24.90 -8.76 -2.93
N GLU A 58 -25.07 -9.81 -3.74
CA GLU A 58 -26.03 -10.89 -3.41
C GLU A 58 -25.67 -11.61 -2.08
N ASP A 59 -24.41 -11.99 -1.90
CA ASP A 59 -23.92 -12.77 -0.74
C ASP A 59 -22.76 -12.07 0.02
N SER A 60 -22.42 -10.84 -0.36
CA SER A 60 -21.26 -10.11 0.18
C SER A 60 -21.46 -8.59 0.04
N TYR A 61 -20.43 -7.83 0.38
CA TYR A 61 -20.37 -6.39 0.21
C TYR A 61 -19.15 -6.03 -0.62
N ARG A 62 -19.31 -5.11 -1.58
CA ARG A 62 -18.18 -4.38 -2.13
C ARG A 62 -17.93 -3.17 -1.25
N TYR A 63 -16.68 -2.92 -0.90
CA TYR A 63 -16.28 -1.68 -0.25
C TYR A 63 -15.37 -0.87 -1.17
N ASP A 64 -15.60 0.44 -1.21
CA ASP A 64 -14.75 1.40 -1.90
C ASP A 64 -14.10 2.31 -0.86
N VAL A 65 -12.76 2.33 -0.84
CA VAL A 65 -11.97 3.32 -0.10
C VAL A 65 -11.66 4.47 -1.05
N ILE A 66 -12.05 5.68 -0.66
CA ILE A 66 -11.85 6.92 -1.43
C ILE A 66 -10.89 7.81 -0.64
N ILE A 67 -9.78 8.17 -1.27
CA ILE A 67 -8.79 9.10 -0.72
C ILE A 67 -8.77 10.33 -1.65
N ASP A 68 -9.19 11.49 -1.14
CA ASP A 68 -9.33 12.71 -1.93
C ASP A 68 -9.09 13.99 -1.12
N GLN A 69 -9.35 15.16 -1.73
CA GLN A 69 -9.22 16.48 -1.09
C GLN A 69 -7.85 16.71 -0.42
N PRO A 70 -6.74 16.53 -1.17
CA PRO A 70 -5.39 16.77 -0.64
C PRO A 70 -5.25 18.21 -0.12
N GLN A 71 -4.65 18.38 1.05
CA GLN A 71 -4.25 19.67 1.63
C GLN A 71 -2.76 19.96 1.41
N VAL A 72 -2.00 18.97 0.94
CA VAL A 72 -0.60 19.08 0.50
C VAL A 72 -0.42 18.33 -0.82
N ASP A 73 0.64 18.64 -1.56
CA ASP A 73 0.99 17.88 -2.75
C ASP A 73 1.48 16.47 -2.34
N MET A 74 0.94 15.44 -3.00
CA MET A 74 1.23 14.03 -2.75
C MET A 74 1.67 13.37 -4.05
N TYR A 75 2.93 12.92 -4.10
CA TYR A 75 3.53 12.29 -5.26
C TYR A 75 3.74 10.80 -5.05
N TYR A 76 3.49 9.99 -6.10
CA TYR A 76 3.69 8.54 -6.08
C TYR A 76 2.91 7.90 -4.93
N ILE A 77 1.60 8.13 -4.93
CA ILE A 77 0.71 7.63 -3.89
C ILE A 77 0.64 6.12 -3.98
N GLU A 78 0.97 5.48 -2.88
CA GLU A 78 0.79 4.06 -2.63
C GLU A 78 -0.31 3.90 -1.57
N ALA A 79 -1.18 2.90 -1.74
CA ALA A 79 -2.20 2.62 -0.75
C ALA A 79 -2.58 1.14 -0.71
N MET A 80 -3.02 0.68 0.45
CA MET A 80 -3.60 -0.65 0.66
C MET A 80 -4.80 -0.52 1.59
N ALA A 81 -5.89 -1.22 1.30
CA ALA A 81 -6.99 -1.36 2.24
C ALA A 81 -7.12 -2.82 2.70
N TYR A 82 -7.34 -3.01 4.00
CA TYR A 82 -7.53 -4.30 4.63
C TYR A 82 -8.87 -4.30 5.37
N ALA A 83 -9.78 -5.12 4.88
CA ALA A 83 -11.08 -5.42 5.47
C ALA A 83 -11.14 -6.91 5.82
N HIS A 84 -10.19 -7.39 6.62
CA HIS A 84 -10.12 -8.78 7.08
C HIS A 84 -10.08 -9.82 5.96
N GLU A 85 -9.46 -9.50 4.82
CA GLU A 85 -9.23 -10.47 3.75
C GLU A 85 -8.41 -11.66 4.25
N ASP A 86 -8.91 -12.86 3.97
CA ASP A 86 -8.19 -14.11 4.24
C ASP A 86 -6.94 -14.27 3.36
N ASP A 87 -6.20 -15.35 3.54
CA ASP A 87 -4.97 -15.60 2.78
C ASP A 87 -5.21 -15.95 1.30
N GLN A 88 -6.47 -16.18 0.89
CA GLN A 88 -6.83 -16.47 -0.49
C GLN A 88 -7.17 -15.21 -1.28
N LYS A 89 -7.50 -14.11 -0.59
CA LYS A 89 -7.86 -12.83 -1.19
C LYS A 89 -6.75 -11.80 -1.02
N MET A 90 -6.38 -11.16 -2.12
CA MET A 90 -5.48 -10.01 -2.09
C MET A 90 -6.23 -8.80 -1.57
N CYS A 91 -5.59 -8.03 -0.71
CA CYS A 91 -6.02 -6.70 -0.34
C CYS A 91 -5.98 -5.81 -1.60
N PRO A 92 -6.99 -4.95 -1.82
CA PRO A 92 -6.90 -3.96 -2.88
C PRO A 92 -5.75 -2.99 -2.59
N VAL A 93 -5.01 -2.66 -3.65
CA VAL A 93 -3.84 -1.79 -3.58
C VAL A 93 -3.85 -0.74 -4.69
N LEU A 94 -2.98 0.24 -4.53
CA LEU A 94 -2.57 1.20 -5.54
C LEU A 94 -1.05 1.38 -5.43
N GLY A 95 -0.31 1.21 -6.52
CA GLY A 95 1.11 1.58 -6.63
C GLY A 95 2.11 0.67 -5.92
N ILE A 96 1.66 -0.43 -5.31
CA ILE A 96 2.51 -1.37 -4.55
C ILE A 96 2.95 -2.55 -5.43
N VAL A 97 2.00 -3.43 -5.79
CA VAL A 97 2.24 -4.56 -6.71
C VAL A 97 1.76 -4.30 -8.13
N ASP A 98 1.08 -3.16 -8.33
CA ASP A 98 0.72 -2.68 -9.65
C ASP A 98 1.66 -1.54 -10.07
N ASP A 99 1.85 -1.39 -11.38
CA ASP A 99 2.70 -0.31 -11.94
C ASP A 99 1.95 1.04 -12.02
N SER A 100 0.87 1.24 -11.25
CA SER A 100 0.11 2.47 -11.32
C SER A 100 0.87 3.63 -10.69
N ILE A 101 0.78 4.79 -11.35
CA ILE A 101 1.33 6.03 -10.85
C ILE A 101 0.16 6.98 -10.65
N SER A 102 0.05 7.49 -9.42
CA SER A 102 -0.93 8.50 -9.04
C SER A 102 -0.27 9.60 -8.23
N HIS A 103 -0.64 10.84 -8.56
CA HIS A 103 -0.32 12.05 -7.83
C HIS A 103 -1.62 12.76 -7.46
N MET A 104 -1.61 13.48 -6.35
CA MET A 104 -2.66 14.43 -5.99
C MET A 104 -2.02 15.76 -5.67
N LYS A 105 -2.56 16.83 -6.23
CA LYS A 105 -2.06 18.19 -6.04
C LYS A 105 -3.20 19.10 -5.65
N VAL A 106 -2.96 19.98 -4.67
CA VAL A 106 -3.99 20.90 -4.16
C VAL A 106 -4.53 21.74 -5.32
N ASP A 107 -5.86 21.73 -5.49
CA ASP A 107 -6.60 22.46 -6.52
C ASP A 107 -6.11 22.26 -7.96
N TYR A 108 -5.53 21.09 -8.28
CA TYR A 108 -4.97 20.80 -9.60
C TYR A 108 -5.31 19.41 -10.11
N ILE A 109 -5.69 19.32 -11.38
CA ILE A 109 -5.96 18.05 -12.08
C ILE A 109 -5.29 18.10 -13.45
N ASP A 110 -4.48 17.09 -13.72
CA ASP A 110 -3.89 16.83 -15.03
C ASP A 110 -3.66 15.33 -15.19
N LYS A 111 -4.66 14.66 -15.74
CA LYS A 111 -4.64 13.21 -15.94
C LYS A 111 -3.53 12.77 -16.88
N SER A 112 -3.08 13.63 -17.80
CA SER A 112 -1.98 13.30 -18.72
C SER A 112 -0.63 13.21 -18.00
N GLN A 113 -0.55 13.78 -16.80
CA GLN A 113 0.61 13.76 -15.91
C GLN A 113 0.31 13.01 -14.61
N HIS A 114 -0.72 12.15 -14.60
CA HIS A 114 -1.14 11.34 -13.45
C HIS A 114 -1.57 12.14 -12.21
N PHE A 115 -1.93 13.43 -12.35
CA PHE A 115 -2.52 14.22 -11.27
C PHE A 115 -4.05 14.06 -11.26
N TYR A 116 -4.55 13.38 -10.23
CA TYR A 116 -5.97 13.11 -10.04
C TYR A 116 -6.52 13.94 -8.87
N LYS A 117 -7.85 14.07 -8.82
CA LYS A 117 -8.56 14.69 -7.69
C LYS A 117 -8.59 13.81 -6.45
N GLY A 118 -8.47 12.50 -6.65
CA GLY A 118 -8.62 11.45 -5.66
C GLY A 118 -8.24 10.09 -6.27
N VAL A 119 -8.02 9.11 -5.41
CA VAL A 119 -7.79 7.71 -5.78
C VAL A 119 -8.83 6.83 -5.09
N GLN A 120 -9.12 5.68 -5.68
CA GLN A 120 -10.09 4.72 -5.17
C GLN A 120 -9.50 3.31 -5.17
N LEU A 121 -9.71 2.59 -4.07
CA LEU A 121 -9.42 1.17 -3.94
C LEU A 121 -10.74 0.44 -3.73
N SER A 122 -10.93 -0.69 -4.39
CA SER A 122 -12.19 -1.45 -4.33
C SER A 122 -11.90 -2.89 -3.95
N GLY A 123 -12.53 -3.36 -2.89
CA GLY A 123 -12.43 -4.74 -2.40
C GLY A 123 -13.80 -5.35 -2.11
N GLU A 124 -13.81 -6.61 -1.72
CA GLU A 124 -15.00 -7.35 -1.34
C GLU A 124 -14.84 -7.97 0.05
N THR A 125 -15.89 -7.94 0.85
CA THR A 125 -15.92 -8.52 2.20
C THR A 125 -17.28 -9.17 2.48
N GLU A 126 -17.33 -10.10 3.42
CA GLU A 126 -18.56 -10.84 3.77
C GLU A 126 -19.49 -10.05 4.70
N LYS A 127 -18.99 -8.99 5.33
CA LYS A 127 -19.75 -8.16 6.28
C LYS A 127 -19.27 -6.72 6.28
N ILE A 128 -20.16 -5.79 6.63
CA ILE A 128 -19.78 -4.42 6.98
C ILE A 128 -18.94 -4.44 8.26
N GLN A 129 -17.80 -3.77 8.22
CA GLN A 129 -16.80 -3.78 9.29
C GLN A 129 -15.78 -2.66 9.08
N ASP A 130 -14.95 -2.42 10.09
CA ASP A 130 -13.85 -1.47 10.01
C ASP A 130 -12.86 -1.83 8.90
N VAL A 131 -12.32 -0.80 8.25
CA VAL A 131 -11.31 -0.94 7.19
C VAL A 131 -10.04 -0.22 7.61
N LYS A 132 -8.93 -0.96 7.60
CA LYS A 132 -7.60 -0.45 7.90
C LYS A 132 -6.90 -0.07 6.59
N ILE A 133 -6.28 1.09 6.56
CA ILE A 133 -5.79 1.71 5.33
C ILE A 133 -4.33 2.14 5.55
N TYR A 134 -3.45 1.69 4.67
CA TYR A 134 -2.11 2.25 4.52
C TYR A 134 -2.13 3.29 3.41
N VAL A 135 -1.51 4.45 3.65
CA VAL A 135 -1.26 5.47 2.63
C VAL A 135 0.19 5.93 2.74
N CYS A 136 0.92 5.85 1.64
CA CYS A 136 2.27 6.36 1.49
C CYS A 136 2.33 7.35 0.33
N TYR A 137 3.10 8.42 0.48
CA TYR A 137 3.35 9.39 -0.57
C TYR A 137 4.63 10.17 -0.30
N TYR A 138 5.11 10.85 -1.34
CA TYR A 138 6.21 11.80 -1.24
C TYR A 138 5.70 13.25 -1.31
N LEU A 139 6.35 14.16 -0.60
CA LEU A 139 6.06 15.61 -0.66
C LEU A 139 6.73 16.30 -1.87
N ASP A 140 7.60 15.59 -2.57
CA ASP A 140 8.35 16.07 -3.72
C ASP A 140 8.51 14.98 -4.80
N LYS A 141 8.78 15.39 -6.04
CA LYS A 141 8.90 14.46 -7.19
C LYS A 141 10.21 13.69 -7.15
N GLU A 142 11.22 14.25 -6.50
CA GLU A 142 12.55 13.70 -6.34
C GLU A 142 12.61 12.57 -5.29
N LYS A 143 11.46 12.27 -4.66
CA LYS A 143 11.27 11.21 -3.65
C LYS A 143 12.15 11.40 -2.40
N THR A 144 12.37 12.64 -1.96
CA THR A 144 13.25 12.94 -0.83
C THR A 144 12.56 12.91 0.53
N GLN A 145 11.25 13.20 0.57
CA GLN A 145 10.47 13.22 1.81
C GLN A 145 9.27 12.28 1.71
N LYS A 146 9.41 11.07 2.30
CA LYS A 146 8.35 10.06 2.40
C LYS A 146 7.46 10.32 3.62
N VAL A 147 6.15 10.20 3.46
CA VAL A 147 5.16 10.20 4.54
C VAL A 147 4.37 8.91 4.48
N GLU A 148 4.15 8.29 5.64
CA GLU A 148 3.38 7.04 5.79
C GLU A 148 2.30 7.26 6.83
N LYS A 149 1.10 6.73 6.56
CA LYS A 149 -0.08 6.84 7.42
C LYS A 149 -0.79 5.49 7.51
N TYR A 150 -1.15 5.11 8.73
CA TYR A 150 -2.00 3.96 9.02
C TYR A 150 -3.30 4.48 9.60
N ILE A 151 -4.41 4.28 8.90
CA ILE A 151 -5.71 4.85 9.23
C ILE A 151 -6.70 3.71 9.46
N GLU A 152 -7.59 3.85 10.43
CA GLU A 152 -8.72 2.94 10.61
C GLU A 152 -10.02 3.73 10.47
N VAL A 153 -10.88 3.31 9.54
CA VAL A 153 -12.20 3.91 9.32
C VAL A 153 -13.24 2.97 9.88
N GLN A 154 -13.94 3.44 10.92
CA GLN A 154 -15.01 2.70 11.58
C GLN A 154 -16.28 2.72 10.73
N SER A 155 -16.90 1.55 10.54
CA SER A 155 -18.13 1.38 9.75
C SER A 155 -19.40 1.66 10.54
#